data_AF-A0AA45W892-F1
#
_entry.id   AF-A0AA45W892-F1
#
_cell.length_a   1.000
_cell.length_b   1.000
_cell.length_c   1.000
_cell.angle_alpha   90.00
_cell.angle_beta   90.00
_cell.angle_gamma   90.00
#
_symmetry.space_group_name_H-M   'P 1'
#
loop_
_entity.id
_entity.type
_entity.pdbx_description
1 polymer ?
#
loop_
_entity_poly.entity_id
_entity_poly.type
_entity_poly.pdbx_seq_one_letter_code
_entity_poly.pdbx_strand_id
1 'polypeptide(L)'
;MKLLSPARRRACVDHVRQKFRVSERFACRVLGQHRSTQRKVPRKRADEDALTADIIALASQYGRYGYRRITALLREAGWAVNVKRVERIWRRD
;
A
#
# COMPACT_ATOMS: atom_id res chain seq x y z
N MET A 1 -1.65 -24.76 -0.22
CA MET A 1 -1.06 -23.94 -1.30
C MET A 1 -0.66 -22.59 -0.72
N LYS A 2 0.63 -22.23 -0.80
CA LYS A 2 1.26 -21.12 -0.08
C LYS A 2 0.44 -19.82 -0.22
N LEU A 3 0.11 -19.18 0.92
CA LEU A 3 -0.70 -17.96 1.00
C LEU A 3 0.03 -16.78 0.34
N LEU A 4 -0.05 -16.67 -0.98
CA LEU A 4 0.34 -15.45 -1.69
C LEU A 4 -0.53 -14.30 -1.18
N SER A 5 0.11 -13.16 -0.88
CA SER A 5 -0.64 -11.95 -0.53
C SER A 5 -1.64 -11.60 -1.63
N PRO A 6 -2.78 -10.95 -1.31
CA PRO A 6 -3.77 -10.57 -2.32
C PRO A 6 -3.17 -9.80 -3.50
N ALA A 7 -2.17 -8.94 -3.23
CA ALA A 7 -1.45 -8.21 -4.27
C ALA A 7 -0.66 -9.13 -5.21
N ARG A 8 0.08 -10.12 -4.67
CA ARG A 8 0.82 -11.10 -5.48
C ARG A 8 -0.11 -11.99 -6.29
N ARG A 9 -1.26 -12.36 -5.74
CA ARG A 9 -2.27 -13.14 -6.47
C ARG A 9 -2.87 -12.36 -7.64
N ARG A 10 -3.15 -11.07 -7.47
CA ARG A 10 -3.58 -10.19 -8.57
C ARG A 10 -2.53 -10.09 -9.68
N ALA A 11 -1.27 -9.85 -9.30
CA ALA A 11 -0.16 -9.77 -10.26
C ALA A 11 0.01 -11.08 -11.05
N CYS A 12 -0.22 -12.23 -10.43
CA CYS A 12 -0.20 -13.52 -11.12
C CYS A 12 -1.30 -13.64 -12.18
N VAL A 13 -2.52 -13.19 -11.88
CA VAL A 13 -3.62 -13.14 -12.85
C VAL A 13 -3.27 -12.24 -14.03
N ASP A 14 -2.72 -11.05 -13.77
CA ASP A 14 -2.33 -10.11 -14.82
C ASP A 14 -1.20 -10.68 -15.68
N HIS A 15 -0.23 -11.34 -15.07
CA HIS A 15 0.86 -12.02 -15.78
C HIS A 15 0.35 -13.12 -16.71
N VAL A 16 -0.55 -14.00 -16.22
CA VAL A 16 -1.14 -15.07 -17.05
C VAL A 16 -1.97 -14.49 -18.19
N ARG A 17 -2.76 -13.45 -17.92
CA ARG A 17 -3.54 -12.73 -18.93
C ARG A 17 -2.64 -12.18 -20.04
N GLN A 18 -1.53 -11.55 -19.69
CA GLN A 18 -0.58 -10.97 -20.65
C GLN A 18 0.19 -12.04 -21.42
N LYS A 19 0.74 -13.04 -20.72
CA LYS A 19 1.60 -14.08 -21.30
C LYS A 19 0.86 -15.00 -22.25
N PHE A 20 -0.35 -15.41 -21.89
CA PHE A 20 -1.14 -16.35 -22.69
C PHE A 20 -2.24 -15.67 -23.52
N ARG A 21 -2.32 -14.33 -23.48
CA ARG A 21 -3.35 -13.52 -24.18
C ARG A 21 -4.79 -13.98 -23.90
N VAL A 22 -5.03 -14.55 -22.72
CA VAL A 22 -6.34 -15.05 -22.30
C VAL A 22 -7.19 -13.94 -21.68
N SER A 23 -8.51 -14.15 -21.61
CA SER A 23 -9.39 -13.22 -20.90
C SER A 23 -9.13 -13.24 -19.38
N GLU A 24 -9.35 -12.10 -18.72
CA GLU A 24 -9.32 -12.00 -17.25
C GLU A 24 -10.23 -13.04 -16.59
N ARG A 25 -11.41 -13.29 -17.19
CA ARG A 25 -12.37 -14.29 -16.69
C ARG A 25 -11.77 -15.69 -16.66
N PHE A 26 -11.04 -16.06 -17.72
CA PHE A 26 -10.37 -17.36 -17.82
C PHE A 26 -9.21 -17.45 -16.82
N ALA A 27 -8.34 -16.43 -16.78
CA ALA A 27 -7.21 -16.39 -15.85
C ALA A 27 -7.66 -16.47 -14.37
N CYS A 28 -8.69 -15.71 -13.99
CA CYS A 28 -9.29 -15.76 -12.65
C CYS A 28 -9.85 -17.14 -12.30
N ARG A 29 -10.52 -17.81 -13.24
CA ARG A 29 -11.10 -19.15 -13.02
C ARG A 29 -10.00 -20.19 -12.78
N VAL A 30 -9.00 -20.22 -13.64
CA VAL A 30 -7.88 -21.19 -13.57
C VAL A 30 -7.05 -20.99 -12.30
N LEU A 31 -6.84 -19.73 -11.89
CA LEU A 31 -6.05 -19.39 -10.69
C LEU A 31 -6.88 -19.34 -9.40
N GLY A 32 -8.18 -19.62 -9.44
CA GLY A 32 -9.06 -19.58 -8.26
C GLY A 32 -9.20 -18.17 -7.63
N GLN A 33 -8.97 -17.12 -8.41
CA GLN A 33 -9.09 -15.73 -7.95
C GLN A 33 -10.52 -15.23 -8.22
N HIS A 34 -11.26 -14.84 -7.18
CA HIS A 34 -12.57 -14.23 -7.38
C HIS A 34 -12.44 -12.89 -8.13
N ARG A 35 -13.28 -12.69 -9.14
CA ARG A 35 -13.22 -11.53 -10.05
C ARG A 35 -13.43 -10.20 -9.33
N SER A 36 -14.29 -10.14 -8.32
CA SER A 36 -14.49 -8.90 -7.54
C SER A 36 -13.20 -8.48 -6.83
N THR A 37 -12.41 -9.44 -6.36
CA THR A 37 -11.13 -9.17 -5.70
C THR A 37 -10.04 -8.77 -6.70
N GLN A 38 -10.05 -9.29 -7.94
CA GLN A 38 -9.16 -8.83 -9.01
C GLN A 38 -9.48 -7.38 -9.40
N ARG A 39 -10.76 -7.06 -9.58
CA ARG A 39 -11.24 -5.75 -10.02
C ARG A 39 -11.26 -4.69 -8.93
N LYS A 40 -11.11 -5.10 -7.66
CA LYS A 40 -11.10 -4.16 -6.53
C LYS A 40 -9.88 -3.26 -6.62
N VAL A 41 -10.10 -2.03 -7.10
CA VAL A 41 -9.09 -0.97 -7.13
C VAL A 41 -8.66 -0.67 -5.68
N PRO A 42 -7.36 -0.76 -5.35
CA PRO A 42 -6.86 -0.29 -4.07
C PRO A 42 -7.16 1.21 -3.97
N ARG A 43 -8.01 1.61 -3.01
CA ARG A 43 -8.22 3.02 -2.71
C ARG A 43 -7.18 3.44 -1.68
N LYS A 44 -6.26 4.31 -2.10
CA LYS A 44 -5.48 5.12 -1.16
C LYS A 44 -6.43 6.04 -0.40
N ARG A 45 -6.06 6.41 0.83
CA ARG A 45 -6.83 7.44 1.53
C ARG A 45 -6.46 8.80 0.94
N ALA A 46 -7.42 9.72 0.88
CA ALA A 46 -7.18 11.06 0.33
C ALA A 46 -6.10 11.83 1.10
N ASP A 47 -5.93 11.53 2.38
CA ASP A 47 -4.94 12.15 3.26
C ASP A 47 -3.55 11.48 3.20
N GLU A 48 -3.38 10.41 2.41
CA GLU A 48 -2.15 9.63 2.42
C GLU A 48 -0.97 10.39 1.80
N ASP A 49 -1.20 11.11 0.70
CA ASP A 49 -0.14 11.86 0.02
C ASP A 49 0.28 13.09 0.85
N ALA A 50 -0.68 13.80 1.44
CA ALA A 50 -0.42 14.92 2.36
C ALA A 50 0.35 14.46 3.61
N LEU A 51 -0.05 13.33 4.21
CA LEU A 51 0.67 12.76 5.35
C LEU A 51 2.10 12.34 4.99
N THR A 52 2.33 11.77 3.81
CA THR A 52 3.69 11.43 3.35
C THR A 52 4.54 12.69 3.17
N ALA A 53 3.98 13.77 2.59
CA ALA A 53 4.68 15.03 2.45
C ALA A 53 5.10 15.62 3.81
N ASP A 54 4.21 15.62 4.81
CA ASP A 54 4.51 16.11 6.16
C ASP A 54 5.55 15.23 6.88
N ILE A 55 5.48 13.91 6.70
CA ILE A 55 6.49 12.99 7.23
C ILE A 55 7.88 13.32 6.65
N ILE A 56 7.96 13.52 5.33
CA ILE A 56 9.22 13.85 4.65
C ILE A 56 9.73 15.22 5.13
N ALA A 57 8.87 16.23 5.20
CA ALA A 57 9.24 17.57 5.67
C ALA A 57 9.82 17.53 7.09
N LEU A 58 9.15 16.84 8.02
CA LEU A 58 9.63 16.68 9.40
C LEU A 58 10.90 15.84 9.48
N ALA A 59 11.03 14.80 8.66
CA ALA A 59 12.24 13.98 8.61
C ALA A 59 13.44 14.77 8.08
N SER A 60 13.26 15.58 7.04
CA SER A 60 14.29 16.47 6.50
C SER A 60 14.69 17.56 7.48
N GLN A 61 13.73 18.12 8.22
CA GLN A 61 13.99 19.12 9.25
C GLN A 61 14.70 18.54 10.47
N TYR A 62 14.34 17.31 10.87
CA TYR A 62 14.84 16.64 12.07
C TYR A 62 15.51 15.31 11.73
N GLY A 63 16.56 15.31 10.92
CA GLY A 63 17.19 14.09 10.36
C GLY A 63 17.68 13.01 11.34
N ARG A 64 17.78 13.30 12.65
CA ARG A 64 18.07 12.29 13.69
C ARG A 64 16.83 11.61 14.26
N TYR A 65 15.64 12.10 13.93
CA TYR A 65 14.40 11.64 14.51
C TYR A 65 13.87 10.43 13.75
N GLY A 66 13.66 9.34 14.47
CA GLY A 66 12.97 8.17 13.92
C GLY A 66 11.45 8.37 13.84
N TYR A 67 10.78 7.46 13.13
CA TYR A 67 9.33 7.49 12.88
C TYR A 67 8.47 7.68 14.15
N ARG A 68 8.92 7.22 15.32
CA ARG A 68 8.21 7.39 16.59
C ARG A 68 8.13 8.86 17.03
N ARG A 69 9.23 9.60 16.91
CA ARG A 69 9.28 11.02 17.30
C ARG A 69 8.55 11.88 16.26
N ILE A 70 8.68 11.54 14.98
CA ILE A 70 7.90 12.15 13.90
C ILE A 70 6.39 11.91 14.12
N THR A 71 5.97 10.72 14.56
CA THR A 71 4.55 10.46 14.89
C THR A 71 4.04 11.38 16.01
N ALA A 72 4.86 11.72 17.01
CA ALA A 72 4.47 12.65 18.05
C ALA A 72 4.28 14.07 17.48
N LEU A 73 5.23 14.54 16.66
CA LEU A 73 5.14 15.85 16.00
C LEU A 73 3.94 15.95 15.07
N LEU A 74 3.61 14.88 14.32
CA LEU A 74 2.42 14.85 13.49
C LEU A 74 1.14 15.01 14.32
N ARG A 75 1.06 14.37 15.50
CA ARG A 75 -0.09 14.52 16.40
C ARG A 75 -0.20 15.91 16.99
N GLU A 76 0.93 16.52 17.35
CA GLU A 76 1.00 17.92 17.77
C GLU A 76 0.55 18.87 16.65
N ALA A 77 0.86 18.54 15.39
CA ALA A 77 0.38 19.24 14.20
C ALA A 77 -1.10 18.93 13.83
N GLY A 78 -1.83 18.17 14.66
CA GLY A 78 -3.26 17.89 14.49
C GLY A 78 -3.58 16.60 13.72
N TRP A 79 -2.59 15.81 13.33
CA TRP A 79 -2.84 14.55 12.62
C TRP A 79 -3.31 13.44 13.56
N ALA A 80 -4.49 12.88 13.28
CA ALA A 80 -4.99 11.67 13.91
C ALA A 80 -4.36 10.40 13.29
N VAL A 81 -3.07 10.18 13.54
CA VAL A 81 -2.30 9.07 12.94
C VAL A 81 -1.86 8.00 13.94
N ASN A 82 -1.91 6.75 13.47
CA ASN A 82 -1.38 5.60 14.18
C ASN A 82 0.12 5.44 13.88
N VAL A 83 0.91 5.13 14.90
CA VAL A 83 2.34 4.82 14.79
C VAL A 83 2.63 3.76 13.71
N LYS A 84 1.80 2.71 13.61
CA LYS A 84 1.95 1.66 12.60
C LYS A 84 1.76 2.18 11.16
N ARG A 85 0.96 3.24 10.97
CA ARG A 85 0.77 3.87 9.67
C ARG A 85 2.01 4.65 9.26
N VAL A 86 2.55 5.47 10.18
CA VAL A 86 3.77 6.24 9.96
C VAL A 86 4.95 5.29 9.72
N GLU A 87 5.10 4.23 10.51
CA GLU A 87 6.13 3.21 10.31
C GLU A 87 6.06 2.57 8.92
N ARG A 88 4.85 2.28 8.40
CA ARG A 88 4.69 1.69 7.07
C ARG A 88 5.13 2.64 5.96
N ILE A 89 4.80 3.93 6.09
CA ILE A 89 5.23 4.96 5.13
C ILE A 89 6.76 5.11 5.21
N TRP A 90 7.31 5.16 6.42
CA TRP A 90 8.75 5.28 6.69
C TRP A 90 9.60 4.11 6.17
N ARG A 91 9.04 2.91 6.05
CA ARG A 91 9.76 1.75 5.47
C ARG A 91 9.66 1.67 3.96
N ARG A 92 8.73 2.42 3.35
CA ARG A 92 8.51 2.40 1.90
C ARG A 92 9.45 3.37 1.19
N ASP A 93 9.73 4.51 1.83
CA ASP A 93 10.51 5.64 1.30
C ASP A 93 11.81 5.77 2.11
#